data_AF-A0A8T6D0U0-F1
#
_entry.id   AF-A0A8T6D0U0-F1
#
_cell.length_a   1.000
_cell.length_b   1.000
_cell.length_c   1.000
_cell.angle_alpha   90.00
_cell.angle_beta   90.00
_cell.angle_gamma   90.00
#
_symmetry.space_group_name_H-M   'P 1'
#
loop_
_entity.id
_entity.type
_entity.pdbx_description
1 polymer ?
#
loop_
_entity_poly.entity_id
_entity_poly.type
_entity_poly.pdbx_seq_one_letter_code
_entity_poly.pdbx_strand_id
1 'polypeptide(L)' 'MEVDHIRPRSRGGEHVWQNVQLLCGPCNRSKGNKTMHEWQSAQAVKSE' A
#
# COMPACT_ATOMS: atom_id res chain seq x y z
N MET A 1 10.45 1.52 -9.50
CA MET A 1 8.98 1.38 -9.58
C MET A 1 8.66 -0.07 -9.25
N GLU A 2 7.67 -0.33 -8.41
CA GLU A 2 7.33 -1.66 -7.91
C GLU A 2 5.81 -1.87 -8.01
N VAL A 3 5.39 -3.11 -8.30
CA VAL A 3 3.99 -3.50 -8.27
C VAL A 3 3.62 -3.88 -6.84
N ASP A 4 2.56 -3.29 -6.33
CA ASP A 4 2.04 -3.50 -4.99
C ASP A 4 0.55 -3.83 -5.05
N HIS A 5 0.03 -4.54 -4.05
CA HIS A 5 -1.40 -4.83 -3.95
C HIS A 5 -2.12 -3.75 -3.13
N ILE A 6 -3.18 -3.14 -3.70
CA ILE A 6 -4.02 -2.12 -3.04
C ILE A 6 -4.53 -2.65 -1.69
N ARG A 7 -5.15 -3.83 -1.70
CA ARG A 7 -5.36 -4.67 -0.53
C ARG A 7 -4.22 -5.69 -0.45
N PRO A 8 -3.41 -5.70 0.62
CA PRO A 8 -2.30 -6.63 0.77
C PRO A 8 -2.75 -8.09 0.68
N ARG A 9 -1.95 -8.94 0.01
CA ARG A 9 -2.20 -10.39 -0.06
C ARG A 9 -2.34 -11.05 1.31
N SER A 10 -1.52 -10.63 2.29
CA SER A 10 -1.58 -11.11 3.67
C SER A 10 -2.91 -10.81 4.38
N ARG A 11 -3.72 -9.90 3.82
CA ARG A 11 -5.05 -9.54 4.32
C ARG A 11 -6.17 -9.96 3.37
N GLY A 12 -5.92 -10.94 2.49
CA GLY A 12 -6.91 -11.49 1.57
C GLY A 12 -7.10 -10.69 0.27
N GLY A 13 -6.15 -9.83 -0.10
CA GLY A 13 -6.18 -9.18 -1.41
C GLY A 13 -5.93 -10.17 -2.54
N GLU A 14 -6.76 -10.10 -3.59
CA GLU A 14 -6.66 -10.95 -4.77
C GLU A 14 -5.54 -10.49 -5.71
N HIS A 15 -4.98 -11.39 -6.51
CA HIS A 15 -4.01 -11.03 -7.53
C HIS A 15 -4.71 -10.79 -8.88
N VAL A 16 -5.37 -9.63 -8.97
CA VAL A 16 -6.11 -9.18 -10.14
C VAL A 16 -5.71 -7.75 -10.50
N TRP A 17 -5.91 -7.36 -11.76
CA TRP A 17 -5.54 -6.04 -12.27
C TRP A 17 -6.13 -4.88 -11.45
N GLN A 18 -7.33 -5.07 -10.90
CA GLN A 18 -8.04 -4.09 -10.09
C GLN A 18 -7.44 -3.93 -8.67
N ASN A 19 -6.64 -4.88 -8.21
CA ASN A 19 -6.02 -4.86 -6.89
C ASN A 19 -4.51 -4.61 -6.95
N VAL A 20 -3.94 -4.27 -8.11
CA VAL A 20 -2.52 -3.93 -8.24
C VAL A 20 -2.34 -2.45 -8.57
N GLN A 21 -1.28 -1.85 -8.04
CA GLN A 21 -0.90 -0.47 -8.27
C GLN A 21 0.63 -0.35 -8.44
N LEU A 22 1.07 0.77 -9.00
CA LEU A 22 2.49 1.09 -9.10
C LEU A 22 2.90 2.04 -7.98
N LEU A 23 3.95 1.69 -7.24
CA LEU A 23 4.53 2.51 -6.20
C LEU A 23 6.03 2.69 -6.39
N CYS A 24 6.54 3.82 -5.92
CA CYS A 24 7.98 3.99 -5.74
C CYS A 24 8.49 3.02 -4.65
N GLY A 25 9.76 2.60 -4.70
CA GLY A 25 10.30 1.66 -3.69
C GLY A 25 10.16 2.15 -2.24
N PRO A 26 10.48 3.43 -1.92
CA PRO A 26 10.20 4.00 -0.59
C PRO A 26 8.72 3.98 -0.21
N CYS A 27 7.84 4.30 -1.16
CA CYS A 27 6.39 4.31 -0.99
C CYS A 27 5.88 2.90 -0.67
N ASN A 28 6.32 1.91 -1.44
CA ASN A 28 5.95 0.51 -1.26
C ASN A 28 6.39 -0.01 0.12
N ARG A 29 7.64 0.27 0.51
CA ARG A 29 8.14 -0.06 1.86
C ARG A 29 7.35 0.64 2.97
N SER A 30 6.95 1.90 2.76
CA SER A 30 6.17 2.66 3.74
C SER A 30 4.74 2.12 3.91
N LYS A 31 4.11 1.70 2.80
CA LYS A 31 2.79 1.07 2.80
C LYS A 31 2.84 -0.31 3.44
N GLY A 32 3.72 -1.19 2.96
CA GLY A 32 3.84 -2.56 3.47
C GLY A 32 2.52 -3.32 3.43
N ASN A 33 2.15 -3.92 4.56
CA ASN A 33 0.91 -4.69 4.74
C ASN A 33 -0.30 -3.84 5.18
N LYS A 34 -0.20 -2.52 5.09
CA LYS A 34 -1.32 -1.61 5.39
C LYS A 34 -2.29 -1.57 4.22
N THR A 35 -3.56 -1.42 4.54
CA THR A 35 -4.56 -0.92 3.59
C THR A 35 -4.23 0.53 3.22
N MET A 36 -4.78 1.01 2.11
CA MET A 36 -4.58 2.41 1.70
C MET A 36 -5.02 3.40 2.78
N HIS A 37 -6.13 3.10 3.48
CA HIS A 37 -6.63 3.94 4.56
C HIS A 37 -5.64 4.02 5.74
N GLU A 38 -5.15 2.87 6.22
CA GLU A 38 -4.15 2.85 7.30
C GLU A 38 -2.83 3.51 6.89
N TRP A 39 -2.42 3.35 5.63
CA TRP A 39 -1.20 4.00 5.12
C TRP A 39 -1.35 5.52 5.09
N GLN A 40 -2.48 6.04 4.60
CA GLN A 40 -2.78 7.48 4.57
C GLN A 40 -2.86 8.09 5.96
N SER A 41 -3.59 7.45 6.89
CA SER A 41 -3.67 7.90 8.28
C SER A 41 -2.30 7.94 8.95
N ALA A 42 -1.41 6.99 8.65
CA ALA A 42 -0.05 6.98 9.15
C ALA A 42 0.88 8.04 8.51
N GLN A 43 0.53 8.61 7.35
CA GLN A 43 1.24 9.77 6.78
C GLN A 43 0.77 11.08 7.40
N ALA A 44 -0.52 11.20 7.73
CA ALA A 44 -1.08 12.41 8.34
C ALA A 44 -0.37 12.77 9.65
N VAL A 45 -0.08 11.76 10.49
CA VAL A 45 0.62 11.94 11.78
C VAL A 45 2.10 12.35 11.63
N LYS A 46 2.72 12.17 10.45
CA LYS A 46 4.13 12.53 10.22
C LYS A 46 4.33 13.98 9.78
N SER A 47 3.23 14.71 9.61
CA SER A 47 3.24 16.09 9.10
C SER A 47 3.30 17.15 10.21
N GLU A 48 3.43 16.71 11.47
CA GLU A 48 3.53 17.53 12.69
C GLU A 48 4.95 17.51 13.26
#